data_AF-A0A519RL41-F1
#
_entry.id   AF-A0A519RL41-F1
#
_cell.length_a   1.000
_cell.length_b   1.000
_cell.length_c   1.000
_cell.angle_alpha   90.00
_cell.angle_beta   90.00
_cell.angle_gamma   90.00
#
_symmetry.space_group_name_H-M   'P 1'
#
loop_
_entity.id
_entity.type
_entity.pdbx_description
1 polymer ?
#
loop_
_entity_poly.entity_id
_entity_poly.type
_entity_poly.pdbx_seq_one_letter_code
_entity_poly.pdbx_strand_id
1 'polypeptide(L)'
;MDAKFFPYQKEYARTKWIQKVTILTDSKVEDATIKLHLYEVDEKGYPGEELLSKDYIVTLRKGIFKHKVDISEFNIQMPKNGIFVAFEKLIIAKNKLEKTITDYNSNTTKTQITYSPLVLYNSVEKEYLFSYSGGRWIKLTKEELNAYSTTRSVYEPNINLILTD
;
A
#
# COMPACT_ATOMS: atom_id res chain seq x y z
N MET A 1 -2.16 -1.38 -7.65
CA MET A 1 -1.68 -1.35 -6.25
C MET A 1 -0.33 -0.67 -6.25
N ASP A 2 0.03 0.07 -5.21
CA ASP A 2 1.38 0.66 -5.10
C ASP A 2 2.17 -0.05 -4.01
N ALA A 3 3.48 -0.17 -4.22
CA ALA A 3 4.40 -0.82 -3.29
C ALA A 3 5.39 0.17 -2.68
N LYS A 4 5.66 0.00 -1.39
CA LYS A 4 6.76 0.68 -0.70
C LYS A 4 7.94 -0.28 -0.54
N PHE A 5 9.12 0.21 -0.92
CA PHE A 5 10.38 -0.51 -0.75
C PHE A 5 11.00 -0.22 0.61
N PHE A 6 11.45 -1.27 1.30
CA PHE A 6 12.22 -1.19 2.53
C PHE A 6 13.60 -1.80 2.28
N PRO A 7 14.67 -0.99 2.19
CA PRO A 7 16.01 -1.51 2.02
C PRO A 7 16.46 -2.23 3.30
N TYR A 8 17.28 -3.27 3.13
CA TYR A 8 17.96 -3.89 4.26
C TYR A 8 18.92 -2.90 4.93
N GLN A 9 18.96 -2.91 6.26
CA GLN A 9 19.93 -2.20 7.08
C GLN A 9 20.70 -3.20 7.94
N LYS A 10 22.01 -2.98 8.14
CA LYS A 10 22.89 -3.94 8.86
C LYS A 10 22.41 -4.20 10.29
N GLU A 11 21.80 -3.18 10.89
CA GLU A 11 21.22 -3.14 12.23
C GLU A 11 20.12 -4.19 12.42
N TYR A 12 19.41 -4.55 11.34
CA TYR A 12 18.36 -5.59 11.37
C TYR A 12 18.91 -7.00 11.63
N ALA A 13 20.23 -7.20 11.62
CA ALA A 13 20.82 -8.50 11.96
C ALA A 13 20.45 -8.98 13.38
N ARG A 14 20.13 -8.04 14.30
CA ARG A 14 19.73 -8.34 15.68
C ARG A 14 18.22 -8.41 15.88
N THR A 15 17.43 -7.88 14.93
CA THR A 15 15.97 -7.88 14.93
C THR A 15 15.50 -8.18 13.51
N LYS A 16 15.68 -9.44 13.11
CA LYS A 16 15.57 -9.83 11.69
C LYS A 16 14.16 -10.19 11.26
N TRP A 17 13.26 -10.49 12.19
CA TRP A 17 11.92 -10.96 11.85
C TRP A 17 10.96 -9.80 11.70
N ILE A 18 10.19 -9.79 10.61
CA ILE A 18 9.16 -8.78 10.40
C ILE A 18 7.93 -9.20 11.20
N GLN A 19 7.68 -8.49 12.30
CA GLN A 19 6.57 -8.81 13.21
C GLN A 19 5.27 -8.16 12.74
N LYS A 20 5.31 -6.88 12.35
CA LYS A 20 4.10 -6.12 12.02
C LYS A 20 4.29 -5.21 10.83
N VAL A 21 3.21 -5.02 10.08
CA VAL A 21 3.05 -3.93 9.12
C VAL A 21 2.17 -2.86 9.73
N THR A 22 2.62 -1.60 9.71
CA THR A 22 1.76 -0.46 10.03
C THR A 22 1.22 0.15 8.75
N ILE A 23 -0.06 0.48 8.69
CA ILE A 23 -0.68 1.16 7.55
C ILE A 23 -1.59 2.28 8.04
N LEU A 24 -1.44 3.47 7.47
CA LEU A 24 -2.33 4.61 7.75
C LEU A 24 -3.44 4.67 6.70
N THR A 25 -4.69 4.66 7.16
CA THR A 25 -5.86 4.70 6.27
C THR A 25 -6.89 5.73 6.71
N ASP A 26 -7.67 6.27 5.77
CA ASP A 26 -8.95 6.94 6.00
C ASP A 26 -10.07 6.04 5.45
N SER A 27 -10.93 5.54 6.34
CA SER A 27 -12.09 4.73 5.96
C SER A 27 -13.39 5.45 6.27
N LYS A 28 -14.36 5.42 5.35
CA LYS A 28 -15.74 5.86 5.66
C LYS A 28 -16.67 4.69 5.99
N VAL A 29 -16.17 3.45 5.95
CA VAL A 29 -16.92 2.22 6.22
C VAL A 29 -16.33 1.52 7.45
N GLU A 30 -17.19 0.98 8.31
CA GLU A 30 -16.78 0.12 9.42
C GLU A 30 -16.26 -1.22 8.90
N ASP A 31 -15.22 -1.73 9.53
CA ASP A 31 -14.62 -3.03 9.21
C ASP A 31 -14.28 -3.21 7.72
N ALA A 32 -13.87 -2.13 7.04
CA ALA A 32 -13.42 -2.18 5.67
C ALA A 32 -12.17 -3.08 5.54
N THR A 33 -12.01 -3.74 4.40
CA THR A 33 -10.95 -4.74 4.24
C THR A 33 -9.99 -4.40 3.12
N ILE A 34 -8.72 -4.77 3.28
CA ILE A 34 -7.72 -4.76 2.21
C ILE A 34 -6.98 -6.09 2.22
N LYS A 35 -6.32 -6.43 1.12
CA LYS A 35 -5.35 -7.53 1.10
C LYS A 35 -3.94 -6.96 1.17
N LEU A 36 -3.11 -7.54 2.03
CA LEU A 36 -1.71 -7.17 2.20
C LEU A 36 -0.83 -8.07 1.32
N HIS A 37 0.26 -7.51 0.80
CA HIS A 37 1.25 -8.23 0.01
C HIS A 37 2.66 -7.88 0.45
N LEU A 38 3.52 -8.89 0.54
CA LEU A 38 4.94 -8.72 0.82
C LEU A 38 5.73 -9.43 -0.28
N TYR A 39 6.61 -8.71 -0.97
CA TYR A 39 7.40 -9.29 -2.05
C TYR A 39 8.89 -9.22 -1.77
N GLU A 40 9.61 -10.26 -2.19
CA GLU A 40 11.05 -10.18 -2.38
C GLU A 40 11.40 -9.17 -3.47
N VAL A 41 12.69 -8.83 -3.55
CA VAL A 41 13.24 -8.04 -4.65
C VAL A 41 13.78 -8.98 -5.71
N ASP A 42 13.27 -8.91 -6.93
CA ASP A 42 13.76 -9.70 -8.05
C ASP A 42 15.14 -9.23 -8.54
N GLU A 43 15.72 -9.97 -9.49
CA GLU A 43 17.04 -9.67 -10.08
C GLU A 43 17.13 -8.29 -10.73
N LYS A 44 16.00 -7.69 -11.10
CA LYS A 44 15.90 -6.37 -11.76
C LYS A 44 15.60 -5.24 -10.77
N GLY A 45 15.44 -5.54 -9.48
CA GLY A 45 15.07 -4.57 -8.46
C GLY A 45 13.57 -4.28 -8.36
N TYR A 46 12.72 -5.09 -8.98
CA TYR A 46 11.25 -4.99 -8.93
C TYR A 46 10.70 -5.89 -7.82
N PRO A 47 9.44 -5.68 -7.39
CA PRO A 47 8.76 -6.67 -6.56
C PRO A 47 8.67 -8.01 -7.31
N GLY A 48 9.19 -9.06 -6.67
CA GLY A 48 9.31 -10.42 -7.22
C GLY A 48 8.32 -11.40 -6.61
N GLU A 49 8.84 -12.46 -5.99
CA GLU A 49 8.04 -13.53 -5.37
C GLU A 49 7.26 -13.04 -4.16
N GLU A 50 6.02 -13.51 -4.01
CA GLU A 50 5.16 -13.24 -2.85
C GLU A 50 5.63 -14.06 -1.64
N LEU A 51 5.85 -13.38 -0.52
CA LEU A 51 6.34 -13.96 0.73
C LEU A 51 5.21 -14.46 1.65
N LEU A 52 3.97 -13.99 1.43
CA LEU A 52 2.82 -14.48 2.18
C LEU A 52 2.33 -15.80 1.59
N SER A 53 2.36 -16.86 2.40
CA SER A 53 1.96 -18.22 2.00
C SER A 53 0.45 -18.40 1.77
N LYS A 54 -0.35 -17.37 2.08
CA LYS A 54 -1.81 -17.34 1.89
C LYS A 54 -2.26 -15.89 1.71
N ASP A 55 -3.45 -15.73 1.14
CA ASP A 55 -4.13 -14.44 1.09
C ASP A 55 -4.31 -13.87 2.50
N TYR A 56 -3.78 -12.67 2.71
CA TYR A 56 -3.86 -12.00 4.00
C TYR A 56 -4.76 -10.77 3.95
N ILE A 57 -6.05 -11.01 4.23
CA ILE A 57 -7.08 -9.98 4.27
C ILE A 57 -7.17 -9.42 5.69
N VAL A 58 -7.00 -8.11 5.82
CA VAL A 58 -7.02 -7.41 7.10
C VAL A 58 -8.24 -6.52 7.22
N THR A 59 -8.84 -6.50 8.41
CA THR A 59 -9.99 -5.65 8.73
C THR A 59 -9.51 -4.35 9.38
N LEU A 60 -9.98 -3.23 8.86
CA LEU A 60 -9.56 -1.88 9.21
C LEU A 60 -10.74 -1.08 9.76
N ARG A 61 -10.46 -0.19 10.71
CA ARG A 61 -11.46 0.60 11.44
C ARG A 61 -11.89 1.79 10.61
N LYS A 62 -13.11 2.28 10.84
CA LYS A 62 -13.58 3.54 10.27
C LYS A 62 -12.75 4.73 10.80
N GLY A 63 -12.59 5.76 9.98
CA GLY A 63 -11.88 7.00 10.32
C GLY A 63 -10.42 6.97 9.86
N ILE A 64 -9.65 7.95 10.35
CA ILE A 64 -8.21 8.03 10.09
C ILE A 64 -7.49 7.26 11.19
N PHE A 65 -6.92 6.10 10.85
CA PHE A 65 -6.27 5.22 11.82
C PHE A 65 -4.95 4.66 11.28
N LYS A 66 -3.95 4.61 12.17
CA LYS A 66 -2.71 3.86 11.94
C LYS A 66 -2.90 2.46 12.52
N HIS A 67 -3.14 1.50 11.63
CA HIS A 67 -3.30 0.09 11.98
C HIS A 67 -1.92 -0.54 12.21
N LYS A 68 -1.86 -1.49 13.14
CA LYS A 68 -0.71 -2.38 13.35
C LYS A 68 -1.19 -3.79 13.08
N VAL A 69 -0.84 -4.33 11.93
CA VAL A 69 -1.21 -5.66 11.48
C VAL A 69 -0.09 -6.61 11.86
N ASP A 70 -0.39 -7.64 12.66
CA ASP A 70 0.58 -8.69 12.98
C ASP A 70 0.74 -9.63 11.79
N ILE A 71 1.98 -9.94 11.43
CA ILE A 71 2.34 -10.87 10.34
C ILE A 71 3.39 -11.90 10.81
N SER A 72 3.55 -12.06 12.13
CA SER A 72 4.54 -12.98 12.69
C SER A 72 4.31 -14.43 12.29
N GLU A 73 3.06 -14.83 12.02
CA GLU A 73 2.72 -16.19 11.56
C GLU A 73 3.45 -16.61 10.27
N PHE A 74 3.85 -15.63 9.45
CA PHE A 74 4.53 -15.89 8.19
C PHE A 74 6.04 -16.12 8.36
N ASN A 75 6.61 -15.86 9.55
CA ASN A 75 8.03 -16.07 9.85
C ASN A 75 8.96 -15.47 8.77
N ILE A 76 8.71 -14.22 8.37
CA ILE A 76 9.49 -13.55 7.33
C ILE A 76 10.70 -12.88 7.98
N GLN A 77 11.90 -13.31 7.59
CA GLN A 77 13.11 -12.55 7.89
C GLN A 77 13.28 -11.42 6.88
N MET A 78 13.79 -10.27 7.32
CA MET A 78 14.12 -9.15 6.45
C MET A 78 15.18 -9.60 5.42
N PRO A 79 14.84 -9.68 4.13
CA PRO A 79 15.77 -10.12 3.10
C PRO A 79 16.93 -9.14 2.93
N LYS A 80 18.12 -9.63 2.54
CA LYS A 80 19.33 -8.80 2.41
C LYS A 80 19.27 -7.80 1.26
N ASN A 81 18.48 -8.09 0.23
CA ASN A 81 18.15 -7.21 -0.89
C ASN A 81 17.01 -6.24 -0.56
N GLY A 82 16.39 -6.34 0.63
CA GLY A 82 15.23 -5.56 1.03
C GLY A 82 13.91 -6.27 0.70
N ILE A 83 12.81 -5.57 0.92
CA ILE A 83 11.46 -6.12 0.76
C ILE A 83 10.51 -5.03 0.25
N PHE A 84 9.51 -5.43 -0.54
CA PHE A 84 8.39 -4.58 -0.89
C PHE A 84 7.16 -4.91 -0.07
N VAL A 85 6.43 -3.89 0.37
CA VAL A 85 5.11 -4.05 0.98
C VAL A 85 4.09 -3.29 0.13
N ALA A 86 3.04 -3.98 -0.29
CA ALA A 86 1.95 -3.40 -1.07
C ALA A 86 0.61 -3.73 -0.41
N PHE A 87 -0.44 -3.04 -0.87
CA PHE A 87 -1.81 -3.31 -0.49
C PHE A 87 -2.69 -3.37 -1.73
N GLU A 88 -3.64 -4.30 -1.72
CA GLU A 88 -4.68 -4.40 -2.72
C GLU A 88 -5.99 -3.85 -2.14
N LYS A 89 -6.55 -2.88 -2.87
CA LYS A 89 -7.87 -2.35 -2.60
C LYS A 89 -8.93 -3.33 -3.10
N LEU A 90 -9.73 -3.88 -2.18
CA LEU A 90 -10.78 -4.82 -2.54
C LEU A 90 -12.04 -4.09 -3.05
N ILE A 91 -12.42 -4.38 -4.29
CA ILE A 91 -13.63 -3.86 -4.96
C ILE A 91 -14.80 -4.80 -4.64
N ILE A 92 -15.25 -4.78 -3.39
CA ILE A 92 -16.29 -5.66 -2.87
C ILE A 92 -17.43 -4.86 -2.24
N ALA A 93 -18.62 -5.48 -2.12
CA ALA A 93 -19.80 -4.84 -1.55
C ALA A 93 -19.56 -4.28 -0.13
N LYS A 94 -18.85 -5.02 0.72
CA LYS A 94 -18.51 -4.58 2.09
C LYS A 94 -17.74 -3.25 2.12
N ASN A 95 -16.90 -3.00 1.13
CA ASN A 95 -16.06 -1.81 1.05
C ASN A 95 -16.74 -0.65 0.32
N LYS A 96 -17.92 -0.87 -0.28
CA LYS A 96 -18.58 0.03 -1.22
C LYS A 96 -19.28 1.18 -0.48
N LEU A 97 -19.21 2.37 -1.09
CA LEU A 97 -19.95 3.56 -0.70
C LEU A 97 -20.63 4.13 -1.94
N GLU A 98 -21.93 4.38 -1.83
CA GLU A 98 -22.70 5.02 -2.87
C GLU A 98 -23.11 6.42 -2.39
N LYS A 99 -22.87 7.42 -3.25
CA LYS A 99 -23.32 8.79 -3.01
C LYS A 99 -24.02 9.31 -4.25
N THR A 100 -25.17 9.92 -4.06
CA THR A 100 -25.81 10.70 -5.13
C THR A 100 -25.12 12.05 -5.21
N ILE A 101 -24.63 12.41 -6.38
CA ILE A 101 -24.03 13.71 -6.66
C ILE A 101 -24.92 14.42 -7.68
N THR A 102 -25.21 15.68 -7.41
CA THR A 102 -25.91 16.56 -8.36
C THR A 102 -24.89 17.38 -9.14
N ASP A 103 -24.97 17.32 -10.46
CA ASP A 103 -24.26 18.24 -11.34
C ASP A 103 -24.95 19.61 -11.28
N TYR A 104 -24.25 20.60 -10.73
CA TYR A 104 -24.81 21.95 -10.50
C TYR A 104 -25.17 22.70 -11.80
N ASN A 105 -24.55 22.36 -12.94
CA ASN A 105 -24.80 23.04 -14.21
C ASN A 105 -26.03 22.49 -14.92
N SER A 106 -26.28 21.19 -14.79
CA SER A 106 -27.38 20.48 -15.48
C SER A 106 -28.55 20.10 -14.56
N ASN A 107 -28.41 20.26 -13.24
CA ASN A 107 -29.32 19.73 -12.22
C ASN A 107 -29.60 18.22 -12.35
N THR A 108 -28.70 17.47 -13.00
CA THR A 108 -28.83 16.02 -13.12
C THR A 108 -28.12 15.32 -11.96
N THR A 109 -28.74 14.26 -11.43
CA THR A 109 -28.15 13.44 -10.37
C THR A 109 -27.46 12.21 -10.95
N LYS A 110 -26.29 11.85 -10.44
CA LYS A 110 -25.58 10.61 -10.76
C LYS A 110 -25.13 9.91 -9.48
N THR A 111 -25.18 8.58 -9.49
CA THR A 111 -24.63 7.76 -8.40
C THR A 111 -23.12 7.61 -8.59
N GLN A 112 -22.34 8.13 -7.65
CA GLN A 112 -20.91 7.85 -7.55
C GLN A 112 -20.68 6.69 -6.60
N ILE A 113 -19.92 5.70 -7.09
CA ILE A 113 -19.48 4.56 -6.30
C ILE A 113 -18.00 4.78 -5.95
N THR A 114 -17.69 4.70 -4.67
CA THR A 114 -16.31 4.67 -4.16
C THR A 114 -16.14 3.45 -3.27
N TYR A 115 -14.89 3.12 -2.94
CA TYR A 115 -14.57 1.98 -2.08
C TYR A 115 -13.55 2.40 -1.02
N SER A 116 -13.84 2.06 0.24
CA SER A 116 -12.98 2.24 1.41
C SER A 116 -12.19 0.96 1.72
N PRO A 117 -11.09 1.04 2.49
CA PRO A 117 -10.46 2.26 2.96
C PRO A 117 -9.59 2.91 1.88
N LEU A 118 -9.28 4.19 2.05
CA LEU A 118 -8.21 4.86 1.32
C LEU A 118 -6.93 4.74 2.14
N VAL A 119 -5.88 4.16 1.57
CA VAL A 119 -4.54 4.21 2.17
C VAL A 119 -4.00 5.62 1.97
N LEU A 120 -3.48 6.23 3.03
CA LEU A 120 -2.90 7.57 2.98
C LEU A 120 -1.44 7.50 2.56
N TYR A 121 -0.96 8.56 1.93
CA TYR A 121 0.36 8.61 1.31
C TYR A 121 1.20 9.71 1.96
N ASN A 122 2.52 9.52 1.95
CA ASN A 122 3.51 10.53 2.35
C ASN A 122 4.25 11.05 1.13
N SER A 123 4.55 12.35 1.13
CA SER A 123 5.50 12.94 0.18
C SER A 123 6.91 12.60 0.64
N VAL A 124 7.68 11.90 -0.18
CA VAL A 124 9.06 11.49 0.12
C VAL A 124 10.00 11.87 -1.01
N GLU A 125 11.20 12.33 -0.68
CA GLU A 125 12.23 12.63 -1.69
C GLU A 125 12.80 11.32 -2.25
N LYS A 126 12.30 10.93 -3.42
CA LYS A 126 12.63 9.67 -4.11
C LYS A 126 12.32 9.81 -5.59
N GLU A 127 13.06 9.10 -6.43
CA GLU A 127 12.99 9.26 -7.89
C GLU A 127 11.85 8.46 -8.56
N TYR A 128 11.34 7.44 -7.88
CA TYR A 128 10.36 6.53 -8.47
C TYR A 128 9.48 5.83 -7.43
N LEU A 129 8.35 5.31 -7.89
CA LEU A 129 7.49 4.36 -7.17
C LEU A 129 7.23 3.12 -8.01
N PHE A 130 6.86 2.02 -7.37
CA PHE A 130 6.41 0.82 -8.06
C PHE A 130 4.89 0.72 -7.95
N SER A 131 4.24 0.59 -9.11
CA SER A 131 2.81 0.38 -9.21
C SER A 131 2.53 -0.86 -10.04
N TYR A 132 1.61 -1.70 -9.58
CA TYR A 132 1.11 -2.84 -10.32
C TYR A 132 -0.15 -2.44 -11.07
N SER A 133 -0.09 -2.53 -12.39
CA SER A 133 -1.18 -2.21 -13.31
C SER A 133 -1.07 -3.07 -14.58
N GLY A 134 -2.21 -3.48 -15.13
CA GLY A 134 -2.24 -4.31 -16.34
C GLY A 134 -1.55 -5.67 -16.18
N GLY A 135 -1.53 -6.24 -14.97
CA GLY A 135 -0.95 -7.55 -14.70
C GLY A 135 0.57 -7.57 -14.49
N ARG A 136 1.22 -6.40 -14.37
CA ARG A 136 2.68 -6.29 -14.19
C ARG A 136 3.08 -5.15 -13.27
N TRP A 137 4.26 -5.27 -12.67
CA TRP A 137 4.92 -4.17 -11.98
C TRP A 137 5.51 -3.16 -12.98
N ILE A 138 5.29 -1.88 -12.68
CA ILE A 138 5.78 -0.74 -13.44
C ILE A 138 6.53 0.16 -12.47
N LYS A 139 7.75 0.54 -12.84
CA LYS A 139 8.52 1.56 -12.14
C LYS A 139 8.18 2.91 -12.76
N LEU A 140 7.47 3.75 -12.00
CA LEU A 140 7.04 5.07 -12.45
C LEU A 140 8.01 6.12 -11.93
N THR A 141 8.68 6.83 -12.84
CA THR A 141 9.54 7.97 -12.47
C THR A 141 8.72 9.21 -12.18
N LYS A 142 9.34 10.22 -11.55
CA LYS A 142 8.68 11.51 -11.30
C LYS A 142 8.10 12.15 -12.56
N GLU A 143 8.81 12.07 -13.70
CA GLU A 143 8.37 12.64 -14.98
C GLU A 143 7.13 11.92 -15.52
N GLU A 144 7.08 10.59 -15.35
CA GLU A 144 5.95 9.77 -15.76
C GLU A 144 4.71 9.99 -14.88
N LEU A 145 4.91 10.33 -13.59
CA LEU A 145 3.83 10.63 -12.65
C LEU A 145 3.27 12.04 -12.86
N ASN A 146 4.13 13.02 -13.11
CA ASN A 146 3.75 14.37 -13.45
C ASN A 146 4.90 15.07 -14.21
N ALA A 147 4.76 15.15 -15.53
CA ALA A 147 5.75 15.76 -16.42
C ALA A 147 6.02 17.25 -16.12
N TYR A 148 5.14 17.91 -15.36
CA TYR A 148 5.26 19.32 -14.97
C TYR A 148 5.67 19.50 -13.51
N SER A 149 5.92 18.42 -12.76
CA SER A 149 6.32 18.51 -11.36
C SER A 149 7.73 19.08 -11.23
N THR A 150 7.86 20.17 -10.48
CA THR A 150 9.15 20.73 -10.06
C THR A 150 9.63 20.14 -8.73
N THR A 151 8.82 19.30 -8.07
CA THR A 151 9.16 18.68 -6.79
C THR A 151 10.08 17.47 -6.99
N ARG A 152 10.99 17.24 -6.03
CA ARG A 152 11.82 16.03 -5.99
C ARG A 152 11.14 14.86 -5.28
N SER A 153 9.83 14.96 -5.05
CA SER A 153 9.11 14.00 -4.22
C SER A 153 8.10 13.20 -5.02
N VAL A 154 7.94 11.93 -4.61
CA VAL A 154 6.83 11.07 -5.01
C VAL A 154 5.94 10.81 -3.80
N TYR A 155 4.69 10.46 -4.05
CA TYR A 155 3.78 10.01 -3.01
C TYR A 155 3.89 8.49 -2.88
N GLU A 156 4.40 8.01 -1.75
CA GLU A 156 4.41 6.58 -1.42
C GLU A 156 3.36 6.25 -0.35
N PRO A 157 2.83 5.03 -0.31
CA PRO A 157 1.87 4.67 0.72
C PRO A 157 2.49 4.74 2.12
N ASN A 158 1.74 5.26 3.09
CA ASN A 158 2.16 5.39 4.48
C ASN A 158 2.09 4.02 5.16
N ILE A 159 3.09 3.22 4.85
CA ILE A 159 3.34 1.88 5.36
C ILE A 159 4.71 1.87 6.06
N ASN A 160 4.83 1.13 7.16
CA ASN A 160 6.10 0.88 7.84
C ASN A 160 6.15 -0.54 8.38
N LEU A 161 7.36 -1.01 8.73
CA LEU A 161 7.59 -2.32 9.32
C LEU A 161 8.02 -2.18 10.79
N ILE A 162 7.60 -3.12 11.62
CA ILE A 162 8.11 -3.33 12.98
C ILE A 162 8.80 -4.69 12.99
N LEU A 163 10.09 -4.70 13.34
CA LEU A 163 10.90 -5.91 13.39
C LEU A 163 11.14 -6.36 14.84
N THR A 164 11.39 -7.66 15.03
CA THR A 164 11.69 -8.31 16.31
C THR A 164 12.89 -9.26 16.18
N ASP A 165 13.48 -9.62 17.32
CA ASP A 165 14.61 -10.54 17.49
C ASP A 165 14.29 -12.00 17.14
#